data_AF-A0AA89Q4T9-F1
#
_entry.id   AF-A0AA89Q4T9-F1
#
_cell.length_a   1.000
_cell.length_b   1.000
_cell.length_c   1.000
_cell.angle_alpha   90.00
_cell.angle_beta   90.00
_cell.angle_gamma   90.00
#
_symmetry.space_group_name_H-M   'P 1'
#
loop_
_entity.id
_entity.type
_entity.pdbx_description
1 polymer ?
#
loop_
_entity_poly.entity_id
_entity_poly.type
_entity_poly.pdbx_seq_one_letter_code
_entity_poly.pdbx_strand_id
1 'polypeptide(L)' 'MQILFLIWVILGASTASGTPEGCRGLTGEDLKLCEDASDVGTTIGVGLIVAFWVAADFILALTYVIYRLASRQPRA' A
#
# COMPACT_ATOMS: atom_id res chain seq x y z
N MET A 1 -11.65 7.34 -8.28
CA MET A 1 -10.75 7.51 -7.12
C MET A 1 -9.98 6.24 -6.77
N GLN A 2 -10.62 5.07 -6.71
CA GLN A 2 -9.98 3.75 -6.44
C GLN A 2 -8.80 3.42 -7.39
N ILE A 3 -8.98 3.58 -8.71
CA ILE A 3 -7.93 3.29 -9.70
C ILE A 3 -6.76 4.29 -9.64
N LEU A 4 -7.04 5.57 -9.35
CA LEU A 4 -6.01 6.60 -9.23
C LEU A 4 -5.07 6.33 -8.04
N PHE A 5 -5.62 5.80 -6.94
CA PHE A 5 -4.83 5.41 -5.78
C PHE A 5 -3.89 4.24 -6.10
N LEU A 6 -4.38 3.23 -6.81
CA LEU A 6 -3.54 2.11 -7.27
C LEU A 6 -2.43 2.59 -8.20
N ILE A 7 -2.74 3.46 -9.15
CA ILE A 7 -1.75 4.06 -10.06
C ILE A 7 -0.69 4.83 -9.27
N TRP A 8 -1.10 5.64 -8.28
CA TRP A 8 -0.17 6.41 -7.45
C TRP A 8 0.76 5.53 -6.60
N VAL A 9 0.22 4.45 -6.00
CA VAL A 9 1.02 3.49 -5.23
C VAL A 9 2.01 2.73 -6.12
N ILE A 10 1.59 2.28 -7.31
CA ILE A 10 2.47 1.58 -8.26
C ILE A 10 3.58 2.52 -8.76
N LEU A 11 3.23 3.76 -9.11
CA LEU A 11 4.22 4.79 -9.52
C LEU A 11 5.20 5.10 -8.38
N GLY A 12 4.71 5.34 -7.17
CA GLY A 12 5.55 5.60 -6.00
C GLY A 12 6.48 4.43 -5.65
N ALA A 13 5.98 3.19 -5.72
CA ALA A 13 6.80 1.99 -5.53
C ALA A 13 7.86 1.85 -6.62
N SER A 14 7.53 2.14 -7.89
CA SER A 14 8.49 2.08 -9.01
C SER A 14 9.58 3.14 -8.94
N THR A 15 9.33 4.28 -8.28
CA THR A 15 10.37 5.29 -8.04
C THR A 15 11.34 4.92 -6.91
N ALA A 16 10.99 3.93 -6.08
CA ALA A 16 11.84 3.48 -4.98
C ALA A 16 12.82 2.35 -5.38
N SER A 17 12.68 1.75 -6.56
CA SER A 17 13.49 0.62 -7.03
C SER A 17 14.84 1.02 -7.64
N GLY A 18 15.47 2.09 -7.16
CA GLY A 18 16.81 2.53 -7.58
C GLY A 18 17.79 2.47 -6.41
N THR A 19 19.09 2.30 -6.69
CA THR A 19 20.14 2.40 -5.65
C THR A 19 19.95 3.69 -4.85
N PRO A 20 19.65 3.61 -3.54
CA PRO A 20 19.36 4.78 -2.74
C PRO A 20 20.54 5.75 -2.77
N GLU A 21 20.25 7.05 -2.83
CA GLU A 21 21.28 8.11 -2.80
C GLU A 21 22.24 7.94 -1.61
N GLY A 22 21.71 7.42 -0.48
CA GLY A 22 22.46 7.13 0.75
C GLY A 22 23.36 5.88 0.68
N CYS A 23 23.17 4.99 -0.30
CA CYS A 23 24.02 3.83 -0.52
C CYS A 23 25.15 4.10 -1.55
N ARG A 24 25.17 5.28 -2.18
CA ARG A 24 26.21 5.65 -3.17
C ARG A 24 27.58 5.76 -2.52
N GLY A 25 28.53 4.95 -2.99
CA GLY A 25 29.93 4.98 -2.55
C GLY A 25 30.28 3.97 -1.46
N LEU A 26 29.30 3.20 -0.95
CA LEU A 26 29.54 2.04 -0.10
C LEU A 26 29.96 0.83 -0.96
N THR A 27 30.79 -0.05 -0.41
CA THR A 27 31.27 -1.27 -1.09
C THR A 27 31.20 -2.47 -0.16
N GLY A 28 31.10 -3.68 -0.72
CA GLY A 28 31.10 -4.91 0.06
C GLY A 28 29.81 -5.13 0.86
N GLU A 29 29.96 -5.52 2.12
CA GLU A 29 28.86 -5.92 3.01
C GLU A 29 27.92 -4.74 3.35
N ASP A 30 28.46 -3.54 3.51
CA ASP A 30 27.69 -2.34 3.82
C ASP A 30 26.76 -1.92 2.67
N LEU A 31 27.20 -2.12 1.42
CA LEU A 31 26.35 -1.87 0.25
C LEU A 31 25.16 -2.83 0.24
N LYS A 32 25.41 -4.11 0.54
CA LYS A 32 24.38 -5.14 0.57
C LYS A 32 23.37 -4.92 1.68
N LEU A 33 23.83 -4.53 2.88
CA LEU A 33 22.93 -4.17 3.99
C LEU A 33 22.08 -2.94 3.68
N CYS A 34 22.65 -1.93 2.99
CA CYS A 34 21.94 -0.71 2.61
C CYS A 34 20.85 -0.97 1.55
N GLU A 35 21.16 -1.82 0.57
CA GLU A 35 20.21 -2.24 -0.46
C GLU A 35 19.10 -3.13 0.13
N ASP A 36 19.46 -4.14 0.95
CA ASP A 36 18.50 -5.02 1.63
C ASP A 36 17.57 -4.20 2.56
N ALA A 37 18.10 -3.20 3.28
CA ALA A 37 17.28 -2.34 4.14
C ALA A 37 16.31 -1.45 3.35
N SER A 38 16.73 -0.94 2.19
CA SER A 38 15.88 -0.11 1.34
C SER A 38 14.73 -0.89 0.70
N ASP A 39 15.01 -2.12 0.26
CA ASP A 39 14.02 -2.98 -0.37
C ASP A 39 12.96 -3.44 0.66
N VAL A 40 13.40 -3.80 1.86
CA VAL A 40 12.52 -4.11 3.00
C VAL A 40 11.70 -2.88 3.40
N GLY A 41 12.33 -1.70 3.47
CA GLY A 41 11.65 -0.44 3.81
C GLY A 41 10.54 -0.08 2.82
N THR A 42 10.79 -0.25 1.52
CA THR A 42 9.81 -0.03 0.46
C THR A 42 8.64 -1.01 0.58
N THR A 43 8.94 -2.30 0.79
CA THR A 43 7.93 -3.35 0.93
C THR A 43 7.01 -3.08 2.12
N ILE A 44 7.57 -2.66 3.27
CA ILE A 44 6.80 -2.32 4.46
C ILE A 44 5.95 -1.06 4.21
N GLY A 45 6.54 -0.02 3.61
CA GLY A 45 5.85 1.23 3.31
C GLY A 45 4.64 1.03 2.40
N VAL A 46 4.83 0.31 1.29
CA VAL A 46 3.75 -0.04 0.34
C VAL A 46 2.71 -0.93 1.03
N GLY A 47 3.15 -1.93 1.79
CA GLY A 47 2.27 -2.85 2.52
C GLY A 47 1.32 -2.14 3.48
N LEU A 48 1.81 -1.15 4.23
CA LEU A 48 0.99 -0.35 5.15
C LEU A 48 -0.07 0.49 4.43
N ILE A 49 0.30 1.13 3.32
CA ILE A 49 -0.62 1.96 2.52
C ILE A 49 -1.74 1.08 1.95
N VAL A 50 -1.41 -0.08 1.41
CA VAL A 50 -2.38 -1.04 0.87
C VAL A 50 -3.27 -1.61 1.98
N ALA A 51 -2.71 -1.99 3.12
CA ALA A 51 -3.48 -2.52 4.25
C ALA A 51 -4.51 -1.51 4.77
N PHE A 52 -4.09 -0.24 4.95
CA PHE A 52 -5.00 0.82 5.38
C PHE A 52 -6.14 1.04 4.38
N TRP A 53 -5.82 0.99 3.09
CA TRP A 53 -6.79 1.14 2.01
C TRP A 53 -7.82 0.01 2.00
N VAL A 54 -7.36 -1.24 2.05
CA VAL A 54 -8.25 -2.43 2.14
C VAL A 54 -9.15 -2.35 3.37
N ALA A 55 -8.64 -1.87 4.51
CA ALA A 55 -9.45 -1.68 5.71
C ALA A 55 -10.57 -0.65 5.49
N ALA A 56 -10.29 0.47 4.83
CA ALA A 56 -11.29 1.48 4.49
C ALA A 56 -12.38 0.91 3.54
N ASP A 57 -11.97 0.22 2.48
CA ASP A 57 -12.88 -0.45 1.54
C ASP A 57 -13.74 -1.51 2.24
N PHE A 58 -13.16 -2.26 3.17
CA PHE A 58 -13.90 -3.26 3.95
C PHE A 58 -15.00 -2.62 4.81
N ILE A 59 -14.72 -1.49 5.46
CA ILE A 59 -15.71 -0.75 6.27
C ILE A 59 -16.85 -0.23 5.36
N LEU A 60 -16.51 0.34 4.20
CA LEU A 60 -17.49 0.81 3.22
C LEU A 60 -18.35 -0.33 2.69
N ALA A 61 -17.74 -1.46 2.34
CA ALA A 61 -18.46 -2.64 1.88
C ALA A 61 -19.41 -3.16 2.97
N LEU A 62 -18.94 -3.27 4.21
CA LEU A 62 -19.71 -3.79 5.32
C LEU A 62 -20.89 -2.88 5.68
N THR A 63 -20.65 -1.57 5.77
CA THR A 63 -21.73 -0.58 6.00
C THR A 63 -22.75 -0.57 4.86
N TYR A 64 -22.30 -0.68 3.61
CA TYR A 64 -23.20 -0.78 2.45
C TYR A 64 -24.04 -2.07 2.49
N VAL A 65 -23.44 -3.21 2.83
CA VAL A 65 -24.17 -4.49 2.96
C VAL A 65 -25.24 -4.39 4.05
N ILE A 66 -24.91 -3.81 5.22
CA ILE A 66 -25.88 -3.60 6.30
C ILE A 66 -27.02 -2.69 5.83
N TYR A 67 -26.69 -1.55 5.22
CA TYR A 67 -27.70 -0.60 4.72
C TYR A 67 -28.57 -1.24 3.63
N ARG A 68 -27.97 -2.01 2.72
CA ARG A 68 -28.68 -2.74 1.67
C ARG A 68 -29.61 -3.79 2.26
N LEU A 69 -29.18 -4.53 3.28
CA LEU A 69 -30.02 -5.54 3.92
C LEU A 69 -31.19 -4.90 4.68
N ALA A 70 -30.94 -3.79 5.36
CA ALA A 70 -31.98 -3.00 6.04
C ALA A 70 -32.99 -2.41 5.06
N SER A 71 -32.55 -1.87 3.91
CA SER A 71 -33.44 -1.34 2.87
C SER A 71 -34.17 -2.43 2.07
N ARG A 72 -33.72 -3.68 2.14
CA ARG A 72 -34.40 -4.85 1.55
C ARG A 72 -35.53 -5.40 2.42
N GLN A 73 -35.69 -4.96 3.67
CA GLN A 73 -36.88 -5.28 4.48
C GLN A 73 -38.09 -4.55 3.89
N PRO A 74 -39.02 -5.25 3.22
CA PRO A 74 -40.31 -4.65 2.88
C PRO A 74 -40.99 -4.39 4.23
N ARG A 75 -41.41 -3.15 4.49
CA ARG A 75 -42.33 -2.88 5.59
C ARG A 75 -43.53 -3.82 5.43
N ALA A 76 -43.66 -4.79 6.34
CA ALA A 76 -44.90 -5.52 6.55
C ALA A 76 -45.89 -4.62 7.32
#